data_AF-A0A3N7HUZ5-F1
#
_entry.id   AF-A0A3N7HUZ5-F1
#
_cell.length_a   1.000
_cell.length_b   1.000
_cell.length_c   1.000
_cell.angle_alpha   90.00
_cell.angle_beta   90.00
_cell.angle_gamma   90.00
#
_symmetry.space_group_name_H-M   'P 1'
#
loop_
_entity.id
_entity.type
_entity.pdbx_description
1 polymer ?
#
loop_
_entity_poly.entity_id
_entity_poly.type
_entity_poly.pdbx_seq_one_letter_code
_entity_poly.pdbx_strand_id
1 'polypeptide(L)'
;MAYSLPPRAAELVAQLGLQPHPEGGYYREVFRSPAAVQTTDGRESRSAITTIDFLLARGQFSAWHRVASDEVWHLLEGGPLRLWLVPPSLDRIEQITLDAVGQGTAPRHVVPAGWWQAAEPLDGFAYVGATVGPGFDFTDFSFARGSEAQSAIQALHADAHRLM
;
A
#
# COMPACT_ATOMS: atom_id res chain seq x y z
N MET A 1 -18.39 -6.66 -13.28
CA MET A 1 -19.38 -6.85 -12.20
C MET A 1 -18.87 -6.10 -10.99
N ALA A 2 -19.66 -5.17 -10.43
CA ALA A 2 -19.28 -4.52 -9.18
C ALA A 2 -19.43 -5.56 -8.07
N TYR A 3 -18.31 -6.01 -7.50
CA TYR A 3 -18.37 -6.88 -6.32
C TYR A 3 -18.90 -6.06 -5.15
N SER A 4 -20.02 -6.48 -4.58
CA SER A 4 -20.48 -5.93 -3.31
C SER A 4 -19.44 -6.24 -2.23
N LEU A 5 -19.14 -5.25 -1.38
CA LEU A 5 -18.26 -5.44 -0.23
C LEU A 5 -18.70 -6.66 0.59
N PRO A 6 -17.77 -7.55 1.02
CA PRO A 6 -18.09 -8.58 2.02
C PRO A 6 -18.74 -7.94 3.26
N PRO A 7 -19.72 -8.59 3.92
CA PRO A 7 -20.44 -7.98 5.05
C PRO A 7 -19.51 -7.41 6.13
N ARG A 8 -18.48 -8.17 6.50
CA ARG A 8 -17.49 -7.74 7.48
C ARG A 8 -16.65 -6.54 7.01
N ALA A 9 -16.30 -6.49 5.72
CA ALA A 9 -15.60 -5.35 5.15
C ALA A 9 -16.47 -4.08 5.15
N ALA A 10 -17.77 -4.22 4.86
CA ALA A 10 -18.71 -3.11 4.92
C ALA A 10 -18.89 -2.58 6.35
N GLU A 11 -18.92 -3.46 7.35
CA GLU A 11 -18.92 -3.07 8.77
C GLU A 11 -17.67 -2.28 9.14
N LEU A 12 -16.48 -2.75 8.74
CA LEU A 12 -15.22 -2.05 8.99
C LEU A 12 -15.19 -0.66 8.35
N VAL A 13 -15.59 -0.55 7.07
CA VAL A 13 -15.71 0.73 6.37
C VAL A 13 -16.60 1.70 7.14
N ALA A 14 -17.77 1.24 7.63
CA ALA A 14 -18.71 2.08 8.37
C ALA A 14 -18.19 2.45 9.77
N GLN A 15 -17.71 1.47 10.55
CA GLN A 15 -17.26 1.67 11.94
C GLN A 15 -16.00 2.52 12.03
N LEU A 16 -15.08 2.36 11.07
CA LEU A 16 -13.84 3.12 10.99
C LEU A 16 -13.98 4.37 10.12
N GLY A 17 -15.16 4.65 9.53
CA GLY A 17 -15.37 5.84 8.72
C GLY A 17 -14.43 5.96 7.51
N LEU A 18 -14.06 4.83 6.90
CA LEU A 18 -13.16 4.79 5.76
C LEU A 18 -13.81 5.41 4.52
N GLN A 19 -13.03 6.15 3.74
CA GLN A 19 -13.47 6.79 2.50
C GLN A 19 -12.81 6.13 1.29
N PRO A 20 -13.42 6.11 0.10
CA PRO A 20 -12.76 5.58 -1.10
C PRO A 20 -11.40 6.26 -1.36
N HIS A 21 -10.35 5.48 -1.63
CA HIS A 21 -9.02 6.01 -1.95
C HIS A 21 -8.82 6.12 -3.48
N PRO A 22 -8.13 7.15 -4.00
CA PRO A 22 -7.85 7.30 -5.43
C PRO A 22 -7.10 6.12 -6.08
N GLU A 23 -6.25 5.41 -5.31
CA GLU A 23 -5.56 4.19 -5.78
C GLU A 23 -6.47 2.96 -5.89
N GLY A 24 -7.68 3.01 -5.35
CA GLY A 24 -8.56 1.86 -5.09
C GLY A 24 -8.63 1.53 -3.60
N GLY A 25 -9.70 0.82 -3.20
CA GLY A 25 -9.96 0.51 -1.78
C GLY A 25 -10.57 1.67 -0.99
N TYR A 26 -10.46 1.56 0.33
CA TYR A 26 -10.97 2.53 1.30
C TYR A 26 -9.90 2.86 2.33
N TYR A 27 -9.78 4.12 2.73
CA TYR A 27 -8.74 4.56 3.66
C TYR A 27 -9.23 5.63 4.65
N ARG A 28 -8.46 5.83 5.71
CA ARG A 28 -8.54 6.99 6.60
C ARG A 28 -7.23 7.20 7.33
N GLU A 29 -6.74 8.44 7.39
CA GLU A 29 -5.62 8.78 8.28
C GLU A 29 -6.05 8.68 9.74
N VAL A 30 -5.35 7.84 10.51
CA VAL A 30 -5.62 7.58 11.94
C VAL A 30 -4.77 8.47 12.82
N PHE A 31 -3.53 8.74 12.41
CA PHE A 31 -2.61 9.56 13.19
C PHE A 31 -1.56 10.22 12.30
N ARG A 32 -1.22 11.46 12.66
CA ARG A 32 -0.10 12.23 12.14
C ARG A 32 0.64 12.85 13.31
N SER A 33 1.94 12.59 13.40
CA SER A 33 2.75 13.11 14.50
C SER A 33 2.84 14.64 14.48
N PRO A 34 2.67 15.32 15.62
CA PRO A 34 2.94 16.75 15.73
C PRO A 34 4.44 17.06 15.77
N ALA A 35 5.29 16.07 16.07
CA ALA A 35 6.74 16.23 15.99
C ALA A 35 7.18 16.17 14.53
N ALA A 36 8.01 17.14 14.12
CA ALA A 36 8.63 17.14 12.80
C ALA A 36 10.06 16.57 12.88
N VAL A 37 10.46 15.84 11.84
CA VAL A 37 11.82 15.32 11.67
C VAL A 37 12.39 15.83 10.35
N GLN A 38 13.68 16.16 10.37
CA GLN A 38 14.41 16.52 9.16
C GLN A 38 14.62 15.27 8.31
N THR A 39 14.29 15.32 7.02
CA THR A 39 14.60 14.21 6.12
C THR A 39 16.08 14.26 5.71
N THR A 40 16.63 13.10 5.34
CA THR A 40 18.04 12.93 4.94
C THR A 40 18.26 13.02 3.42
N ASP A 41 17.18 13.16 2.66
CA ASP A 41 17.12 13.09 1.19
C ASP A 41 16.87 14.46 0.53
N GLY A 42 16.98 15.55 1.30
CA GLY A 42 16.84 16.91 0.80
C GLY A 42 15.40 17.41 0.68
N ARG A 43 14.39 16.60 1.01
CA ARG A 43 13.01 17.08 1.18
C ARG A 43 12.90 18.01 2.39
N GLU A 44 11.80 18.74 2.46
CA GLU A 44 11.43 19.49 3.66
C GLU A 44 11.15 18.54 4.84
N SER A 45 11.19 19.06 6.07
CA SER A 45 10.79 18.30 7.25
C SER A 45 9.40 17.69 7.10
N ARG A 46 9.23 16.49 7.64
CA ARG A 46 7.95 15.77 7.65
C ARG A 46 7.52 15.51 9.09
N SER A 47 6.24 15.23 9.32
CA SER A 47 5.80 14.62 10.58
C SER A 47 6.64 13.36 10.86
N ALA A 48 6.95 13.07 12.10
CA ALA A 48 7.81 11.92 12.45
C ALA A 48 7.25 10.59 11.92
N ILE A 49 5.92 10.45 11.93
CA ILE A 49 5.20 9.28 11.46
C ILE A 49 3.77 9.66 11.07
N THR A 50 3.23 8.98 10.08
CA THR A 50 1.79 8.94 9.78
C THR A 50 1.33 7.50 9.75
N THR A 51 0.08 7.24 10.12
CA THR A 51 -0.52 5.92 9.96
C THR A 51 -1.97 6.03 9.51
N ILE A 52 -2.37 5.12 8.63
CA ILE A 52 -3.70 5.05 8.04
C ILE A 52 -4.31 3.67 8.27
N ASP A 53 -5.64 3.64 8.35
CA ASP A 53 -6.44 2.45 8.08
C ASP A 53 -6.60 2.34 6.56
N PHE A 54 -6.42 1.14 6.00
CA PHE A 54 -6.64 0.87 4.58
C PHE A 54 -7.32 -0.49 4.37
N LEU A 55 -8.27 -0.56 3.43
CA LEU A 55 -9.06 -1.76 3.16
C LEU A 55 -9.20 -2.00 1.67
N LEU A 56 -8.89 -3.23 1.26
CA LEU A 56 -9.12 -3.73 -0.10
C LEU A 56 -10.05 -4.94 -0.05
N ALA A 57 -11.14 -4.90 -0.83
CA ALA A 57 -11.99 -6.07 -1.06
C ALA A 57 -11.59 -6.82 -2.34
N ARG A 58 -11.99 -8.08 -2.47
CA ARG A 58 -11.74 -8.91 -3.66
C ARG A 58 -12.09 -8.16 -4.95
N GLY A 59 -11.12 -8.13 -5.87
CA GLY A 59 -11.24 -7.43 -7.15
C GLY A 59 -10.86 -5.95 -7.11
N GLN A 60 -10.62 -5.38 -5.93
CA GLN A 60 -9.93 -4.10 -5.76
C GLN A 60 -8.42 -4.33 -5.64
N PHE A 61 -7.67 -3.27 -5.86
CA PHE A 61 -6.22 -3.22 -5.65
C PHE A 61 -5.82 -1.81 -5.23
N SER A 62 -4.66 -1.67 -4.59
CA SER A 62 -3.92 -0.40 -4.55
C SER A 62 -3.04 -0.34 -5.78
N ALA A 63 -3.28 0.67 -6.61
CA ALA A 63 -2.56 0.85 -7.86
C ALA A 63 -1.06 1.09 -7.62
N TRP A 64 -0.24 0.75 -8.62
CA TRP A 64 1.20 0.95 -8.55
C TRP A 64 1.57 2.40 -8.24
N HIS A 65 2.22 2.57 -7.10
CA HIS A 65 2.66 3.86 -6.59
C HIS A 65 3.99 3.71 -5.86
N ARG A 66 4.60 4.84 -5.50
CA ARG A 66 5.76 4.88 -4.60
C ARG A 66 5.64 6.07 -3.66
N VAL A 67 6.30 5.95 -2.52
CA VAL A 67 6.47 7.01 -1.52
C VAL A 67 7.96 7.23 -1.26
N ALA A 68 8.34 8.43 -0.80
CA ALA A 68 9.74 8.77 -0.54
C ALA A 68 10.25 8.34 0.85
N SER A 69 9.50 7.56 1.62
CA SER A 69 9.88 7.11 2.97
C SER A 69 9.48 5.66 3.15
N ASP A 70 10.10 4.97 4.11
CA ASP A 70 9.79 3.57 4.37
C ASP A 70 8.32 3.45 4.80
N GLU A 71 7.63 2.48 4.24
CA GLU A 71 6.24 2.19 4.53
C GLU A 71 6.08 0.78 5.09
N VAL A 72 5.48 0.68 6.26
CA VAL A 72 5.20 -0.59 6.92
C VAL A 72 3.73 -0.94 6.72
N TRP A 73 3.50 -2.04 6.02
CA TRP A 73 2.19 -2.65 5.85
C TRP A 73 1.96 -3.67 6.97
N HIS A 74 0.78 -3.62 7.59
CA HIS A 74 0.36 -4.52 8.66
C HIS A 74 -1.00 -5.12 8.33
N LEU A 75 -1.10 -6.42 8.10
CA LEU A 75 -2.38 -7.12 8.01
C LEU A 75 -3.03 -7.17 9.40
N LEU A 76 -4.20 -6.55 9.53
CA LEU A 76 -4.94 -6.42 10.80
C LEU A 76 -6.13 -7.39 10.85
N GLU A 77 -6.87 -7.52 9.76
CA GLU A 77 -8.02 -8.44 9.65
C GLU A 77 -8.25 -8.86 8.19
N GLY A 78 -8.91 -9.99 7.97
CA GLY A 78 -9.24 -10.50 6.65
C GLY A 78 -8.34 -11.64 6.18
N GLY A 79 -8.23 -11.80 4.86
CA GLY A 79 -7.43 -12.83 4.21
C GLY A 79 -6.05 -12.33 3.77
N PRO A 80 -5.26 -13.20 3.12
CA PRO A 80 -3.90 -12.87 2.70
C PRO A 80 -3.86 -11.70 1.73
N LEU A 81 -2.93 -10.77 1.93
CA LEU A 81 -2.66 -9.65 1.03
C LEU A 81 -1.37 -9.92 0.25
N ARG A 82 -1.42 -9.81 -1.08
CA ARG A 82 -0.21 -9.81 -1.90
C ARG A 82 0.27 -8.37 -2.09
N LEU A 83 1.52 -8.13 -1.75
CA LEU A 83 2.29 -6.96 -2.15
C LEU A 83 3.14 -7.33 -3.37
N TRP A 84 3.12 -6.45 -4.36
CA TRP A 84 3.98 -6.47 -5.53
C TRP A 84 4.97 -5.34 -5.40
N LEU A 85 6.26 -5.63 -5.51
CA LEU A 85 7.31 -4.65 -5.27
C LEU A 85 8.29 -4.59 -6.45
N VAL A 86 8.72 -3.39 -6.82
CA VAL A 86 9.77 -3.17 -7.82
C VAL A 86 10.79 -2.16 -7.27
N PRO A 87 12.09 -2.50 -7.26
CA PRO A 87 13.12 -1.58 -6.81
C PRO A 87 13.25 -0.37 -7.74
N PRO A 88 13.86 0.74 -7.29
CA PRO A 88 14.10 1.91 -8.15
C PRO A 88 14.92 1.62 -9.42
N SER A 89 15.72 0.54 -9.42
CA SER A 89 16.47 0.08 -10.59
C SER A 89 15.60 -0.53 -11.69
N LEU A 90 14.32 -0.83 -11.39
CA LEU A 90 13.35 -1.41 -12.33
C LEU A 90 13.81 -2.74 -12.96
N ASP A 91 14.62 -3.52 -12.25
CA ASP A 91 15.27 -4.73 -12.78
C ASP A 91 14.57 -6.05 -12.45
N ARG A 92 13.62 -6.04 -11.50
CA ARG A 92 12.89 -7.23 -11.06
C ARG A 92 11.55 -6.90 -10.41
N ILE A 93 10.70 -7.91 -10.29
CA ILE A 93 9.48 -7.87 -9.48
C ILE A 93 9.62 -8.86 -8.33
N GLU A 94 9.25 -8.41 -7.13
CA GLU A 94 9.14 -9.24 -5.93
C GLU A 94 7.66 -9.36 -5.54
N GLN A 95 7.27 -10.54 -5.04
CA GLN A 95 5.94 -10.77 -4.49
C GLN A 95 6.07 -11.19 -3.03
N ILE A 96 5.43 -10.43 -2.15
CA ILE A 96 5.39 -10.72 -0.72
C ILE A 96 3.93 -10.99 -0.35
N THR A 97 3.68 -12.06 0.41
CA THR A 97 2.34 -12.34 0.95
C THR A 97 2.31 -12.02 2.43
N LEU A 98 1.46 -11.08 2.82
CA LEU A 98 1.09 -10.86 4.21
C LEU A 98 -0.04 -11.82 4.57
N ASP A 99 0.13 -12.52 5.68
CA ASP A 99 -0.88 -13.44 6.23
C ASP A 99 -0.67 -13.56 7.75
N ALA A 100 -1.55 -14.29 8.42
CA ALA A 100 -1.33 -14.74 9.79
C ALA A 100 0.06 -15.40 9.93
N VAL A 101 0.65 -15.26 11.13
CA VAL A 101 1.99 -15.81 11.43
C VAL A 101 1.99 -17.31 11.17
N GLY A 102 2.88 -17.75 10.27
CA GLY A 102 2.99 -19.14 9.85
C GLY A 102 4.39 -19.43 9.32
N GLN A 103 4.58 -20.64 8.79
CA GLN A 103 5.85 -21.01 8.15
C GLN A 103 6.04 -20.19 6.87
N GLY A 104 6.96 -19.24 6.88
CA GLY A 104 7.27 -18.39 5.73
C GLY A 104 6.31 -17.22 5.49
N THR A 105 5.32 -16.99 6.37
CA THR A 105 4.38 -15.86 6.27
C THR A 105 4.40 -15.02 7.55
N ALA A 106 4.24 -13.71 7.37
CA ALA A 106 4.15 -12.75 8.47
C ALA A 106 3.09 -11.69 8.17
N PRO A 107 2.44 -11.12 9.19
CA PRO A 107 1.38 -10.14 8.98
C PRO A 107 1.93 -8.74 8.69
N ARG A 108 3.24 -8.60 8.42
CA ARG A 108 3.84 -7.29 8.19
C ARG A 108 5.01 -7.37 7.23
N HIS A 109 5.21 -6.30 6.48
CA HIS A 109 6.37 -6.11 5.63
C HIS A 109 6.70 -4.62 5.52
N VAL A 110 7.99 -4.31 5.39
CA VAL A 110 8.47 -2.94 5.17
C VAL A 110 8.82 -2.80 3.70
N VAL A 111 8.16 -1.89 3.01
CA VAL A 111 8.53 -1.43 1.68
C VAL A 111 9.54 -0.31 1.82
N PRO A 112 10.79 -0.46 1.32
CA PRO A 112 11.78 0.59 1.45
C PRO A 112 11.41 1.84 0.64
N ALA A 113 11.86 3.00 1.10
CA ALA A 113 11.66 4.27 0.43
C ALA A 113 12.01 4.23 -1.07
N GLY A 114 11.15 4.82 -1.90
CA GLY A 114 11.33 4.94 -3.34
C GLY A 114 11.02 3.67 -4.15
N TRP A 115 10.74 2.54 -3.50
CA TRP A 115 10.26 1.35 -4.19
C TRP A 115 8.84 1.55 -4.73
N TRP A 116 8.61 1.02 -5.91
CA TRP A 116 7.26 0.90 -6.45
C TRP A 116 6.55 -0.26 -5.76
N GLN A 117 5.30 -0.05 -5.42
CA GLN A 117 4.46 -1.01 -4.74
C GLN A 117 3.03 -1.00 -5.27
N ALA A 118 2.40 -2.17 -5.29
CA ALA A 118 0.97 -2.36 -5.49
C ALA A 118 0.48 -3.48 -4.57
N ALA A 119 -0.81 -3.48 -4.25
CA ALA A 119 -1.37 -4.46 -3.32
C ALA A 119 -2.73 -4.99 -3.78
N GLU A 120 -3.00 -6.26 -3.50
CA GLU A 120 -4.32 -6.86 -3.74
C GLU A 120 -4.64 -8.00 -2.74
N PRO A 121 -5.91 -8.14 -2.34
CA PRO A 121 -6.34 -9.26 -1.51
C PRO A 121 -6.43 -10.53 -2.35
N LEU A 122 -5.88 -11.63 -1.85
CA LEU A 122 -5.96 -12.94 -2.50
C LEU A 122 -7.31 -13.62 -2.24
N ASP A 123 -7.89 -13.35 -1.07
CA ASP A 123 -9.23 -13.82 -0.70
C ASP A 123 -10.01 -12.77 0.11
N GLY A 124 -11.33 -12.79 -0.03
CA GLY A 124 -12.28 -11.96 0.72
C GLY A 124 -11.96 -10.46 0.67
N PHE A 125 -11.35 -9.97 1.74
CA PHE A 125 -10.84 -8.61 1.88
C PHE A 125 -9.55 -8.65 2.70
N ALA A 126 -8.76 -7.58 2.64
CA ALA A 126 -7.64 -7.34 3.53
C ALA A 126 -7.82 -5.96 4.16
N TYR A 127 -7.92 -5.92 5.48
CA TYR A 127 -7.85 -4.72 6.28
C TYR A 127 -6.45 -4.59 6.85
N VAL A 128 -5.79 -3.48 6.55
CA VAL A 128 -4.40 -3.23 6.88
C VAL A 128 -4.19 -1.87 7.52
N GLY A 129 -3.12 -1.77 8.31
CA GLY A 129 -2.52 -0.51 8.71
C GLY A 129 -1.30 -0.21 7.85
N ALA A 130 -1.23 0.99 7.30
CA ALA A 130 -0.06 1.47 6.57
C ALA A 130 0.58 2.63 7.36
N THR A 131 1.87 2.50 7.66
CA THR A 131 2.59 3.43 8.53
C THR A 131 3.85 3.90 7.83
N VAL A 132 4.02 5.22 7.69
CA VAL A 132 5.13 5.83 6.94
C VAL A 132 5.96 6.69 7.87
N GLY A 133 7.29 6.56 7.79
CA GLY A 133 8.24 7.31 8.61
C GLY A 133 9.55 7.62 7.87
N PRO A 134 9.95 8.90 7.69
CA PRO A 134 9.19 10.13 7.96
C PRO A 134 7.82 10.15 7.30
N GLY A 135 6.86 10.82 7.93
CA GLY A 135 5.42 10.76 7.62
C GLY A 135 5.06 11.15 6.18
N PHE A 136 3.99 10.54 5.70
CA PHE A 136 3.46 10.71 4.34
C PHE A 136 3.07 12.15 4.04
N ASP A 137 3.42 12.58 2.84
CA ASP A 137 2.94 13.80 2.20
C ASP A 137 2.66 13.51 0.71
N PHE A 138 1.60 14.10 0.16
CA PHE A 138 1.24 13.88 -1.25
C PHE A 138 2.31 14.38 -2.24
N THR A 139 3.15 15.32 -1.84
CA THR A 139 4.30 15.77 -2.65
C THR A 139 5.37 14.69 -2.85
N ASP A 140 5.37 13.67 -1.99
CA ASP A 140 6.31 12.54 -2.01
C ASP A 140 5.72 11.29 -2.67
N PHE A 141 4.48 11.38 -3.15
CA PHE A 141 3.71 10.30 -3.70
C PHE A 141 3.65 10.40 -5.22
N SER A 142 3.84 9.28 -5.91
CA SER A 142 3.69 9.23 -7.36
C SER A 142 3.12 7.90 -7.83
N PHE A 143 2.22 7.94 -8.80
CA PHE A 143 1.72 6.77 -9.52
C PHE A 143 2.71 6.32 -10.61
N ALA A 144 2.72 5.03 -10.90
CA ALA A 144 3.53 4.47 -11.98
C ALA A 144 2.95 4.81 -13.37
N ARG A 145 1.64 5.01 -13.47
CA ARG A 145 0.95 5.32 -14.72
C ARG A 145 1.54 6.57 -15.40
N GLY A 146 1.92 6.43 -16.66
CA GLY A 146 2.55 7.49 -17.45
C GLY A 146 4.04 7.70 -17.16
N SER A 147 4.67 6.84 -16.36
CA SER A 147 6.12 6.88 -16.07
C SER A 147 6.87 5.72 -16.72
N GLU A 148 8.21 5.77 -16.67
CA GLU A 148 9.08 4.67 -17.10
C GLU A 148 8.78 3.36 -16.34
N ALA A 149 8.36 3.45 -15.08
CA ALA A 149 8.03 2.30 -14.27
C ALA A 149 6.86 1.49 -14.85
N GLN A 150 5.87 2.14 -15.49
CA GLN A 150 4.77 1.44 -16.14
C GLN A 150 5.28 0.48 -17.22
N SER A 151 6.16 0.97 -18.11
CA SER A 151 6.75 0.18 -19.19
C SER A 151 7.61 -0.97 -18.65
N ALA A 152 8.43 -0.68 -17.62
CA ALA A 152 9.25 -1.70 -16.98
C ALA A 152 8.42 -2.80 -16.31
N ILE A 153 7.39 -2.44 -15.53
CA ILE A 153 6.47 -3.38 -14.88
C ILE A 153 5.79 -4.27 -15.91
N GLN A 154 5.33 -3.70 -17.03
CA GLN A 154 4.72 -4.45 -18.11
C GLN A 154 5.68 -5.46 -18.75
N ALA A 155 6.95 -5.10 -18.93
CA ALA A 155 7.97 -5.98 -19.48
C ALA A 155 8.38 -7.10 -18.52
N LEU A 156 8.43 -6.81 -17.21
CA LEU A 156 8.84 -7.75 -16.18
C LEU A 156 7.76 -8.79 -15.86
N HIS A 157 6.48 -8.39 -15.80
CA HIS A 157 5.39 -9.30 -15.48
C HIS A 157 4.03 -8.81 -16.02
N ALA A 158 3.50 -9.48 -17.04
CA ALA A 158 2.26 -9.07 -17.72
C ALA A 158 1.08 -8.90 -16.75
N ASP A 159 0.91 -9.81 -15.77
CA ASP A 159 -0.21 -9.70 -14.82
C ASP A 159 -0.03 -8.59 -13.78
N ALA A 160 1.18 -8.06 -13.57
CA ALA A 160 1.42 -6.98 -12.64
C ALA A 160 0.95 -5.63 -13.22
N HIS A 161 1.02 -5.48 -14.55
CA HIS A 161 0.55 -4.28 -15.25
C HIS A 161 -0.95 -4.01 -15.09
N ARG A 162 -1.76 -5.02 -14.73
CA ARG A 162 -3.21 -4.81 -14.50
C ARG A 162 -3.51 -3.93 -13.28
N LEU A 163 -2.54 -3.71 -12.41
CA LEU A 163 -2.65 -2.93 -11.18
C LEU A 163 -2.27 -1.44 -11.41
N MET A 164 -2.42 -0.91 -12.63
CA MET A 164 -2.06 0.46 -13.02
C MET A 164 -3.18 1.48 -12.83
#